data_AF-A0A1S1J2I4-F1
#
_entry.id   AF-A0A1S1J2I4-F1
#
_cell.length_a   1.000
_cell.length_b   1.000
_cell.length_c   1.000
_cell.angle_alpha   90.00
_cell.angle_beta   90.00
_cell.angle_gamma   90.00
#
_symmetry.space_group_name_H-M   'P 1'
#
loop_
_entity.id
_entity.type
_entity.pdbx_description
1 polymer ?
#
loop_
_entity_poly.entity_id
_entity_poly.type
_entity_poly.pdbx_seq_one_letter_code
_entity_poly.pdbx_strand_id
1 'polypeptide(L)'
;MKLLLDLDTFVQTLNDKGYDGYFHTEGCCPGKLRDSISRFLELWKNGSDAPLSAGYLNLSTYLQWNGQEKPKVQCNISVRYENGKFDLEHTEMYIKRTDPYGQLLKESKLANLTSNSIPTLKEAVAQVSENPKEEAAPKKRGLRI
;
A
#
# COMPACT_ATOMS: atom_id res chain seq x y z
N MET A 1 -0.58 -19.19 10.62
CA MET A 1 -0.59 -18.83 12.06
C MET A 1 -1.15 -17.42 12.09
N LYS A 2 -2.42 -17.22 12.48
CA LYS A 2 -3.08 -15.92 12.30
C LYS A 2 -2.31 -14.82 13.07
N LEU A 3 -1.71 -13.89 12.34
CA LEU A 3 -0.99 -12.75 12.92
C LEU A 3 -1.98 -11.61 13.11
N LEU A 4 -2.70 -11.65 14.23
CA LEU A 4 -3.65 -10.63 14.64
C LEU A 4 -2.94 -9.54 15.43
N LEU A 5 -2.87 -8.35 14.86
CA LEU A 5 -2.28 -7.18 15.50
C LEU A 5 -3.35 -6.23 16.01
N ASP A 6 -3.06 -5.59 17.14
CA ASP A 6 -3.80 -4.42 17.61
C ASP A 6 -3.38 -3.18 16.80
N LEU A 7 -4.22 -2.14 16.84
CA LEU A 7 -3.97 -0.89 16.08
C LEU A 7 -2.59 -0.31 16.34
N ASP A 8 -2.18 -0.23 17.61
CA ASP A 8 -0.91 0.38 18.00
C ASP A 8 0.28 -0.42 17.43
N THR A 9 0.24 -1.75 17.53
CA THR A 9 1.26 -2.64 16.97
C THR A 9 1.31 -2.59 15.44
N PHE A 10 0.16 -2.50 14.79
CA PHE A 10 0.07 -2.37 13.33
C PHE A 10 0.69 -1.06 12.85
N VAL A 11 0.32 0.06 13.50
CA VAL A 11 0.90 1.38 13.23
C VAL A 11 2.41 1.37 13.48
N GLN A 12 2.86 0.81 14.60
CA GLN A 12 4.28 0.73 14.93
C GLN A 12 5.06 -0.08 13.89
N THR A 13 4.51 -1.20 13.42
CA THR A 13 5.14 -2.03 12.37
C THR A 13 5.33 -1.24 11.08
N LEU A 14 4.32 -0.48 10.65
CA LEU A 14 4.43 0.36 9.45
C LEU A 14 5.37 1.56 9.65
N ASN A 15 5.33 2.21 10.82
CA ASN A 15 6.24 3.31 11.15
C ASN A 15 7.71 2.88 11.21
N ASP A 16 7.99 1.70 11.76
CA ASP A 16 9.35 1.12 11.80
C ASP A 16 9.92 0.92 10.39
N LYS A 17 9.07 0.57 9.42
CA LYS A 17 9.41 0.47 7.99
C LYS A 17 9.46 1.82 7.26
N GLY A 18 9.24 2.93 7.97
CA GLY A 18 9.30 4.28 7.44
C GLY A 18 8.01 4.81 6.83
N TYR A 19 6.87 4.13 7.05
CA TYR A 19 5.56 4.60 6.57
C TYR A 19 4.87 5.55 7.58
N ASP A 20 5.53 6.65 7.95
CA ASP A 20 4.94 7.72 8.80
C ASP A 20 4.11 8.76 8.00
N GLY A 21 3.76 8.41 6.76
CA GLY A 21 3.06 9.31 5.84
C GLY A 21 1.59 9.57 6.21
N TYR A 22 0.93 10.34 5.34
CA TYR A 22 -0.51 10.52 5.39
C TYR A 22 -1.22 9.36 4.68
N PHE A 23 -2.29 8.87 5.30
CA PHE A 23 -3.10 7.76 4.81
C PHE A 23 -4.55 8.19 4.65
N HIS A 24 -5.21 7.60 3.66
CA HIS A 24 -6.65 7.65 3.47
C HIS A 24 -7.20 6.27 3.80
N THR A 25 -7.99 6.18 4.87
CA THR A 25 -8.71 4.95 5.23
C THR A 25 -10.08 4.95 4.55
N GLU A 26 -10.34 3.91 3.75
CA GLU A 26 -11.56 3.71 2.94
C GLU A 26 -11.94 4.93 2.08
N GLY A 27 -10.96 5.79 1.76
CA GLY A 27 -11.18 7.05 1.06
C GLY A 27 -11.95 8.13 1.85
N CYS A 28 -12.46 7.83 3.04
CA CYS A 28 -13.29 8.75 3.83
C CYS A 28 -12.48 9.53 4.87
N CYS A 29 -11.44 8.91 5.44
CA CYS A 29 -10.69 9.48 6.55
C CYS A 29 -9.25 9.78 6.16
N PRO A 30 -8.92 11.00 5.69
CA PRO A 30 -7.53 11.45 5.57
C PRO A 30 -6.92 11.71 6.94
N GLY A 31 -5.68 11.28 7.18
CA GLY A 31 -4.96 11.58 8.42
C GLY A 31 -3.61 10.89 8.52
N LYS A 32 -2.94 11.02 9.66
CA LYS A 32 -1.83 10.11 10.00
C LYS A 32 -2.38 8.69 10.12
N LEU A 33 -1.54 7.67 9.89
CA LEU A 33 -1.96 6.26 9.89
C LEU A 33 -2.87 5.90 11.07
N ARG A 34 -2.44 6.21 12.31
CA ARG A 34 -3.24 5.97 13.52
C ARG A 34 -4.56 6.74 13.53
N ASP A 35 -4.50 8.05 13.31
CA ASP A 35 -5.65 8.95 13.40
C ASP A 35 -6.72 8.62 12.34
N SER A 36 -6.26 8.36 11.11
CA SER A 36 -7.07 7.95 9.97
C SER A 36 -7.85 6.66 10.27
N ILE A 37 -7.18 5.64 10.80
CA ILE A 37 -7.81 4.36 11.15
C ILE A 37 -8.73 4.53 12.36
N SER A 38 -8.28 5.21 13.42
CA SER A 38 -9.10 5.46 14.62
C SER A 38 -10.40 6.16 14.27
N ARG A 39 -10.33 7.23 13.46
CA ARG A 39 -11.50 7.99 13.02
C ARG A 39 -12.47 7.11 12.22
N PHE A 40 -11.95 6.26 11.33
CA PHE A 40 -12.78 5.33 10.59
C PHE A 40 -13.47 4.32 11.53
N LEU A 41 -12.75 3.74 12.48
CA LEU A 41 -13.31 2.82 13.46
C LEU A 41 -14.36 3.48 14.36
N GLU A 42 -14.18 4.75 14.72
CA GLU A 42 -15.17 5.53 15.46
C GLU A 42 -16.44 5.77 14.63
N LEU A 43 -16.29 6.14 13.35
CA LEU A 43 -17.43 6.30 12.44
C LEU A 43 -18.19 4.99 12.23
N TRP A 44 -17.45 3.88 12.09
CA TRP A 44 -18.02 2.53 11.96
C TRP A 44 -18.77 2.12 13.24
N LYS A 45 -18.18 2.36 14.42
CA LYS A 45 -18.82 2.09 15.72
C LYS A 45 -20.08 2.95 15.93
N ASN A 46 -20.08 4.18 15.45
CA ASN A 46 -21.20 5.11 15.56
C ASN A 46 -22.31 4.87 14.51
N GLY A 47 -22.25 3.76 13.77
CA GLY A 47 -23.33 3.32 12.87
C GLY A 47 -23.32 3.99 11.50
N SER A 48 -22.18 4.52 11.05
CA SER A 48 -22.08 5.16 9.74
C SER A 48 -22.14 4.15 8.59
N ASP A 49 -22.75 4.58 7.50
CA ASP A 49 -23.04 3.93 6.21
C ASP A 49 -21.81 3.40 5.42
N ALA A 50 -20.65 3.28 6.07
CA ALA A 50 -19.44 2.72 5.50
C ALA A 50 -19.28 1.26 5.99
N PRO A 51 -19.96 0.29 5.35
CA PRO A 51 -19.70 -1.10 5.65
C PRO A 51 -18.23 -1.38 5.36
N LEU A 52 -17.54 -2.05 6.29
CA LEU A 52 -16.28 -2.73 5.96
C LEU A 52 -16.60 -3.64 4.77
N SER A 53 -16.08 -3.29 3.60
CA SER A 53 -16.34 -4.06 2.39
C SER A 53 -15.83 -5.48 2.61
N ALA A 54 -16.74 -6.42 2.90
CA ALA A 54 -16.44 -7.80 3.26
C ALA A 54 -15.47 -8.00 4.46
N GLY A 55 -15.41 -7.06 5.41
CA GLY A 55 -14.51 -7.16 6.58
C GLY A 55 -13.05 -6.78 6.29
N TYR A 56 -12.80 -6.12 5.16
CA TYR A 56 -11.49 -5.57 4.81
C TYR A 56 -11.49 -4.04 4.98
N LEU A 57 -10.34 -3.52 5.37
CA LEU A 57 -10.04 -2.11 5.52
C LEU A 57 -8.96 -1.74 4.49
N ASN A 58 -9.27 -0.82 3.58
CA ASN A 58 -8.34 -0.33 2.58
C ASN A 58 -7.70 0.98 3.05
N LEU A 59 -6.38 1.01 2.99
CA LEU A 59 -5.54 2.15 3.35
C LEU A 59 -4.78 2.58 2.10
N SER A 60 -4.98 3.81 1.65
CA SER A 60 -4.29 4.36 0.48
C SER A 60 -3.35 5.48 0.91
N THR A 61 -2.10 5.42 0.50
CA THR A 61 -1.08 6.45 0.77
C THR A 61 -0.25 6.75 -0.48
N TYR A 62 0.31 7.95 -0.56
CA TYR A 62 1.28 8.29 -1.58
C TYR A 62 2.69 8.14 -0.99
N LEU A 63 3.45 7.18 -1.51
CA LEU A 63 4.86 7.00 -1.13
C LEU A 63 5.75 8.06 -1.78
N GLN A 64 5.39 8.47 -2.99
CA GLN A 64 6.08 9.53 -3.71
C GLN A 64 5.10 10.35 -4.53
N TRP A 65 5.04 11.64 -4.23
CA TRP A 65 4.29 12.63 -4.99
C TRP A 65 5.21 13.79 -5.33
N ASN A 66 5.62 13.89 -6.59
CA ASN A 66 6.55 14.93 -7.06
C ASN A 66 5.85 16.04 -7.87
N GLY A 67 4.53 16.18 -7.71
CA GLY A 67 3.69 17.09 -8.50
C GLY A 67 2.90 16.38 -9.59
N GLN A 68 1.90 17.08 -10.14
CA GLN A 68 0.92 16.53 -11.08
C GLN A 68 1.54 16.10 -12.42
N GLU A 69 2.66 16.71 -12.81
CA GLU A 69 3.35 16.44 -14.09
C GLU A 69 4.34 15.28 -14.00
N LYS A 70 4.55 14.70 -12.82
CA LYS A 70 5.52 13.63 -12.60
C LYS A 70 4.83 12.33 -12.22
N PRO A 71 5.42 11.17 -12.56
CA PRO A 71 4.90 9.89 -12.13
C PRO A 71 4.87 9.84 -10.60
N LYS A 72 3.78 9.30 -10.06
CA LYS A 72 3.49 9.19 -8.64
C LYS A 72 3.48 7.72 -8.24
N VAL A 73 3.94 7.46 -7.02
CA VAL A 73 3.90 6.13 -6.42
C VAL A 73 2.87 6.14 -5.31
N GLN A 74 1.84 5.33 -5.49
CA GLN A 74 0.79 5.10 -4.51
C GLN A 74 0.93 3.69 -3.93
N CYS A 75 0.64 3.55 -2.65
CA CYS A 75 0.50 2.27 -1.98
C CYS A 75 -0.95 2.13 -1.48
N ASN A 76 -1.55 0.98 -1.73
CA ASN A 76 -2.86 0.61 -1.24
C ASN A 76 -2.72 -0.68 -0.44
N ILE A 77 -3.17 -0.70 0.81
CA ILE A 77 -3.09 -1.84 1.71
C ILE A 77 -4.51 -2.26 2.04
N SER A 78 -4.90 -3.47 1.70
CA SER A 78 -6.15 -4.08 2.11
C SER A 78 -5.86 -5.05 3.25
N VAL A 79 -6.26 -4.70 4.47
CA VAL A 79 -6.08 -5.51 5.68
C VAL A 79 -7.42 -6.02 6.16
N ARG A 80 -7.49 -7.30 6.49
CA ARG A 80 -8.70 -7.87 7.09
C ARG A 80 -8.81 -7.42 8.54
N TYR A 81 -9.98 -6.90 8.92
CA TYR A 81 -10.26 -6.44 10.27
C TYR A 81 -11.39 -7.27 10.88
N GLU A 82 -11.06 -8.06 11.90
CA GLU A 82 -12.01 -8.94 12.59
C GLU A 82 -11.89 -8.77 14.10
N ASN A 83 -13.02 -8.57 14.76
CA ASN A 83 -13.14 -8.53 16.22
C ASN A 83 -12.14 -7.57 16.93
N GLY A 84 -11.91 -6.39 16.34
CA GLY A 84 -11.00 -5.39 16.92
C GLY A 84 -9.53 -5.55 16.53
N LYS A 85 -9.19 -6.56 15.71
CA LYS A 85 -7.81 -6.89 15.35
C LYS A 85 -7.59 -6.93 13.84
N PHE A 86 -6.36 -6.60 13.45
CA PHE A 86 -5.89 -6.57 12.07
C PHE A 86 -5.19 -7.88 11.74
N ASP A 87 -5.67 -8.61 10.75
CA ASP A 87 -5.06 -9.86 10.30
C ASP A 87 -4.06 -9.58 9.17
N LEU A 88 -2.77 -9.67 9.52
CA LEU A 88 -1.68 -9.47 8.55
C LEU A 88 -1.53 -10.62 7.56
N GLU A 89 -1.90 -11.85 7.94
CA GLU A 89 -1.76 -13.04 7.09
C GLU A 89 -2.64 -12.91 5.83
N HIS A 90 -3.84 -12.34 5.96
CA HIS A 90 -4.73 -12.04 4.85
C HIS A 90 -4.62 -10.59 4.33
N THR A 91 -3.57 -9.86 4.72
CA THR A 91 -3.34 -8.51 4.21
C THR A 91 -2.68 -8.55 2.84
N GLU A 92 -3.21 -7.73 1.93
CA GLU A 92 -2.67 -7.50 0.60
C GLU A 92 -2.17 -6.06 0.48
N MET A 93 -0.98 -5.87 -0.08
CA MET A 93 -0.40 -4.56 -0.34
C MET A 93 -0.12 -4.42 -1.83
N TYR A 94 -0.62 -3.34 -2.40
CA TYR A 94 -0.52 -3.01 -3.82
C TYR A 94 0.24 -1.70 -3.95
N ILE A 95 1.45 -1.76 -4.48
CA ILE A 95 2.26 -0.60 -4.78
C ILE A 95 2.11 -0.34 -6.27
N LYS A 96 1.65 0.85 -6.64
CA LYS A 96 1.34 1.23 -8.02
C LYS A 96 2.10 2.50 -8.36
N ARG A 97 2.84 2.49 -9.45
CA ARG A 97 3.43 3.67 -10.08
C ARG A 97 2.55 4.06 -11.25
N THR A 98 1.96 5.23 -11.14
CA THR A 98 1.12 5.81 -12.19
C THR A 98 1.79 7.02 -12.79
N ASP A 99 1.66 7.18 -14.10
CA ASP A 99 2.03 8.37 -14.85
C ASP A 99 1.17 9.60 -14.43
N PRO A 100 1.61 10.85 -14.70
CA PRO A 100 0.81 12.08 -14.55
C PRO A 100 -0.64 11.99 -15.05
N TYR A 101 -0.89 11.30 -16.15
CA TYR A 101 -2.22 11.09 -16.73
C TYR A 101 -3.02 9.96 -16.03
N GLY A 102 -2.49 9.36 -14.96
CA GLY A 102 -3.13 8.30 -14.19
C GLY A 102 -2.98 6.91 -14.80
N GLN A 103 -2.21 6.75 -15.87
CA GLN A 103 -1.95 5.43 -16.46
C GLN A 103 -1.02 4.61 -15.56
N LEU A 104 -1.36 3.35 -15.31
CA LEU A 104 -0.53 2.44 -14.53
C LEU A 104 0.72 2.07 -15.34
N LEU A 105 1.89 2.50 -14.87
CA LEU A 105 3.17 2.15 -15.47
C LEU A 105 3.67 0.81 -14.95
N LYS A 106 3.58 0.62 -13.63
CA LYS A 106 4.04 -0.60 -12.96
C LYS A 106 3.26 -0.83 -11.68
N GLU A 107 2.95 -2.08 -11.38
CA GLU A 107 2.40 -2.48 -10.10
C GLU A 107 3.22 -3.61 -9.46
N SER A 108 3.13 -3.70 -8.15
CA SER A 108 3.69 -4.78 -7.36
C SER A 108 2.66 -5.16 -6.30
N LYS A 109 2.19 -6.41 -6.40
CA LYS A 109 1.26 -7.00 -5.44
C LYS A 109 2.06 -7.84 -4.46
N LEU A 110 1.87 -7.58 -3.18
CA LEU A 110 2.40 -8.34 -2.07
C LEU A 110 1.21 -8.93 -1.32
N ALA A 111 1.22 -10.24 -1.10
CA ALA A 111 0.18 -10.95 -0.36
C ALA A 111 0.85 -11.82 0.71
N ASN A 112 0.09 -12.23 1.73
CA ASN A 112 0.59 -13.03 2.85
C ASN A 112 1.72 -12.30 3.61
N LEU A 113 1.45 -11.05 3.99
CA LEU A 113 2.43 -10.23 4.67
C LEU A 113 2.69 -10.73 6.09
N THR A 114 3.96 -10.73 6.46
CA THR A 114 4.40 -10.87 7.86
C THR A 114 5.19 -9.62 8.24
N SER A 115 5.46 -9.39 9.52
CA SER A 115 6.27 -8.25 9.99
C SER A 115 7.62 -8.11 9.26
N ASN A 116 8.17 -9.22 8.77
CA ASN A 116 9.41 -9.24 7.99
C ASN A 116 9.21 -9.11 6.48
N SER A 117 8.03 -9.48 5.95
CA SER A 117 7.74 -9.40 4.52
C SER A 117 7.29 -8.00 4.08
N ILE A 118 6.94 -7.11 5.02
CA ILE A 118 6.57 -5.73 4.69
C ILE A 118 7.85 -5.00 4.25
N PRO A 119 7.94 -4.57 2.97
CA PRO A 119 9.11 -3.88 2.47
C PRO A 119 9.21 -2.50 3.11
N THR A 120 10.42 -2.02 3.32
CA THR A 120 10.67 -0.63 3.73
C THR A 120 10.15 0.34 2.67
N LEU A 121 9.79 1.58 3.03
CA LEU A 121 9.33 2.59 2.07
C LEU A 121 10.26 2.72 0.85
N LYS A 122 11.58 2.69 1.07
CA LYS A 122 12.58 2.72 -0.01
C LYS A 122 12.51 1.50 -0.93
N GLU A 123 12.32 0.31 -0.36
CA GLU A 123 12.20 -0.95 -1.11
C GLU A 123 10.89 -1.00 -1.89
N ALA A 124 9.78 -0.55 -1.29
CA ALA A 124 8.49 -0.46 -1.97
C ALA A 124 8.57 0.47 -3.19
N VAL A 125 9.19 1.64 -3.05
CA VAL A 125 9.44 2.54 -4.18
C VAL A 125 10.38 1.87 -5.18
N ALA A 126 11.43 1.17 -4.75
CA ALA A 126 12.36 0.47 -5.64
C ALA A 126 11.73 -0.67 -6.44
N GLN A 127 10.65 -1.31 -5.95
CA GLN A 127 9.93 -2.36 -6.69
C GLN A 127 9.23 -1.83 -7.94
N VAL A 128 8.65 -0.62 -7.83
CA VAL A 128 7.92 0.02 -8.92
C VAL A 128 8.73 1.07 -9.68
N SER A 129 9.82 1.57 -9.08
CA SER A 129 10.85 2.32 -9.79
C SER A 129 11.57 1.36 -10.71
N GLU A 130 11.66 1.74 -11.98
CA GLU A 130 12.58 1.09 -12.90
C GLU A 130 14.00 1.43 -12.44
N ASN A 131 14.63 0.53 -11.68
CA ASN A 131 16.01 0.28 -12.03
C ASN A 131 15.96 -0.32 -13.43
N PRO A 132 16.67 0.25 -14.43
CA PRO A 132 17.03 -0.53 -15.59
C PRO A 132 17.90 -1.66 -15.06
N LYS A 133 17.29 -2.78 -14.68
CA LYS A 133 17.98 -4.04 -14.90
C LYS A 133 18.14 -4.09 -16.40
N GLU A 134 19.36 -3.79 -16.81
CA GLU A 134 20.00 -4.38 -17.97
C GLU A 134 19.63 -5.87 -18.02
N GLU A 135 18.45 -6.20 -18.50
CA GLU A 135 18.34 -7.31 -19.43
C GLU A 135 18.69 -6.70 -20.78
N ALA A 136 19.99 -6.54 -20.97
CA ALA A 136 20.61 -6.56 -22.28
C ALA A 136 20.27 -7.91 -22.90
N ALA A 137 19.02 -8.08 -23.37
CA ALA A 137 18.73 -9.06 -24.39
C ALA A 137 19.50 -8.56 -25.61
N PRO A 138 20.53 -9.27 -26.11
CA PRO A 138 21.11 -8.92 -27.39
C PRO A 138 20.00 -9.13 -28.42
N LYS A 139 19.34 -8.04 -28.83
CA LYS A 139 18.52 -8.02 -30.05
C LYS A 139 19.48 -8.34 -31.18
N LYS A 140 19.62 -9.64 -31.48
CA LYS A 140 20.35 -10.13 -32.63
C LYS A 140 19.73 -9.43 -33.85
N ARG A 141 20.50 -8.50 -34.43
CA ARG A 141 20.25 -7.93 -35.74
C ARG A 141 20.17 -9.08 -36.74
N GLY A 142 18.95 -9.44 -37.13
CA GLY A 142 18.69 -10.26 -38.30
C GLY A 142 18.41 -9.35 -39.48
N LEU A 143 19.45 -8.74 -40.05
CA LEU A 143 19.37 -8.21 -41.40
C LEU A 143 19.35 -9.43 -42.33
N ARG A 144 18.25 -9.64 -43.07
CA ARG A 144 18.25 -10.50 -44.25
C ARG A 144 17.88 -9.64 -45.45
N ILE A 145 18.93 -9.30 -46.18
CA ILE A 145 19.00 -9.02 -47.62
C ILE A 145 18.31 -10.13 -48.42
#